data_AF-A0A8X6Y382-F1
#
_entry.id   AF-A0A8X6Y382-F1
#
_cell.length_a   1.000
_cell.length_b   1.000
_cell.length_c   1.000
_cell.angle_alpha   90.00
_cell.angle_beta   90.00
_cell.angle_gamma   90.00
#
_symmetry.space_group_name_H-M   'P 1'
#
loop_
_entity.id
_entity.type
_entity.pdbx_description
1 polymer ?
#
loop_
_entity_poly.entity_id
_entity_poly.type
_entity_poly.pdbx_seq_one_letter_code
_entity_poly.pdbx_strand_id
1 'polypeptide(L)'
;MKVLQNSKFCNRNSLVVTDRYAAYNYFADKNRQICWAHLSRDFERLVHSWNIEVKVLGCYLRNVATELFALKKALLKNEIDVFRFTRHARKLRKRTRYYLKEIFHLPEAIGASRVAKNILKSERMMWNFLDDPENIPLTNNHAERQIRHYVVYRKNSYFTQSQRGNTFLERIISLYLTWKQKGLNPFQNLLSIVS
;
A
#
# COMPACT_ATOMS: atom_id res chain seq x y z
N MET A 1 7.58 19.31 -1.11
CA MET A 1 8.02 17.98 -0.66
C MET A 1 9.32 17.62 -1.37
N LYS A 2 10.48 18.06 -0.84
CA LYS A 2 11.80 17.97 -1.51
C LYS A 2 12.28 16.53 -1.76
N VAL A 3 11.80 15.58 -0.96
CA VAL A 3 12.23 14.16 -1.01
C VAL A 3 11.86 13.45 -2.31
N LEU A 4 10.68 13.72 -2.88
CA LEU A 4 10.24 13.07 -4.13
C LEU A 4 10.82 13.75 -5.39
N GLN A 5 11.19 15.03 -5.29
CA GLN A 5 11.73 15.81 -6.41
C GLN A 5 13.08 15.30 -6.90
N ASN A 6 13.90 14.72 -6.01
CA ASN A 6 15.22 14.16 -6.35
C ASN A 6 15.20 12.63 -6.52
N SER A 7 14.02 12.01 -6.60
CA SER A 7 13.87 10.56 -6.76
C SER A 7 13.65 10.17 -8.23
N LYS A 8 13.83 8.89 -8.58
CA LYS A 8 13.38 8.33 -9.88
C LYS A 8 11.87 8.51 -10.13
N PHE A 9 11.09 8.87 -9.10
CA PHE A 9 9.66 9.18 -9.18
C PHE A 9 9.39 10.69 -9.29
N CYS A 10 10.40 11.51 -9.63
CA CYS A 10 10.23 12.94 -9.87
C CYS A 10 9.20 13.22 -10.99
N ASN A 11 9.10 12.29 -11.95
CA ASN A 11 8.09 12.31 -13.00
C ASN A 11 6.72 11.91 -12.42
N ARG A 12 5.78 12.86 -12.43
CA ARG A 12 4.40 12.67 -11.92
C ARG A 12 3.60 11.61 -12.67
N ASN A 13 4.11 11.12 -13.81
CA ASN A 13 3.44 10.13 -14.67
C ASN A 13 3.68 8.67 -14.26
N SER A 14 4.58 8.39 -13.31
CA SER A 14 4.84 7.02 -12.86
C SER A 14 3.68 6.50 -11.99
N LEU A 15 3.19 5.30 -12.30
CA LEU A 15 2.23 4.59 -11.45
C LEU A 15 2.90 4.14 -10.14
N VAL A 16 2.31 4.48 -9.01
CA VAL A 16 2.79 4.10 -7.68
C VAL A 16 1.73 3.34 -6.89
N VAL A 17 2.16 2.33 -6.13
CA VAL A 17 1.30 1.61 -5.18
C VAL A 17 1.67 2.03 -3.76
N THR A 18 0.77 2.71 -3.07
CA THR A 18 1.07 3.38 -1.80
C THR A 18 0.01 3.09 -0.75
N ASP A 19 0.32 3.36 0.52
CA ASP A 19 -0.72 3.54 1.53
C ASP A 19 -1.52 4.85 1.27
N ARG A 20 -2.36 5.25 2.24
CA ARG A 20 -3.15 6.50 2.19
C ARG A 20 -2.45 7.69 2.84
N TYR A 21 -1.12 7.68 3.03
CA TYR A 21 -0.38 8.78 3.64
C TYR A 21 -0.39 10.03 2.75
N ALA A 22 -0.57 11.21 3.36
CA ALA A 22 -0.81 12.47 2.65
C ALA A 22 0.38 12.93 1.77
N ALA A 23 1.58 12.50 2.13
CA ALA A 23 2.81 12.63 1.34
C ALA A 23 2.64 12.23 -0.14
N TYR A 24 1.85 11.18 -0.41
CA TYR A 24 1.69 10.66 -1.76
C TYR A 24 0.65 11.42 -2.60
N ASN A 25 -0.01 12.44 -2.04
CA ASN A 25 -0.90 13.34 -2.81
C ASN A 25 -0.13 14.19 -3.84
N TYR A 26 1.21 14.08 -3.86
CA TYR A 26 2.05 14.59 -4.94
C TYR A 26 1.73 13.93 -6.31
N PHE A 27 1.30 12.66 -6.31
CA PHE A 27 0.93 11.93 -7.52
C PHE A 27 -0.53 12.16 -7.87
N ALA A 28 -0.84 12.23 -9.17
CA ALA A 28 -2.21 12.31 -9.64
C ALA A 28 -2.99 11.02 -9.31
N ASP A 29 -4.29 11.12 -9.05
CA ASP A 29 -5.13 9.97 -8.68
C ASP A 29 -5.04 8.81 -9.66
N LYS A 30 -4.97 9.08 -10.97
CA LYS A 30 -4.83 8.03 -12.02
C LYS A 30 -3.49 7.28 -11.97
N ASN A 31 -2.47 7.88 -11.37
CA ASN A 31 -1.14 7.31 -11.24
C ASN A 31 -0.90 6.73 -9.84
N ARG A 32 -1.94 6.61 -9.01
CA ARG A 32 -1.81 6.13 -7.64
C ARG A 32 -2.81 5.02 -7.34
N GLN A 33 -2.28 3.82 -7.12
CA GLN A 33 -3.04 2.68 -6.61
C GLN A 33 -2.91 2.62 -5.08
N ILE A 34 -4.03 2.61 -4.36
CA ILE A 34 -4.02 2.39 -2.91
C ILE A 34 -3.78 0.92 -2.61
N CYS A 35 -2.85 0.66 -1.70
CA CYS A 35 -2.54 -0.67 -1.20
C CYS A 35 -3.73 -1.25 -0.43
N TRP A 36 -4.30 -2.33 -0.96
CA TRP A 36 -5.45 -3.02 -0.38
C TRP A 36 -5.16 -3.71 0.94
N ALA A 37 -3.90 -4.01 1.26
CA ALA A 37 -3.54 -4.53 2.58
C ALA A 37 -3.80 -3.49 3.68
N HIS A 38 -3.61 -2.19 3.38
CA HIS A 38 -3.93 -1.12 4.32
C HIS A 38 -5.45 -0.94 4.46
N LEU A 39 -6.19 -0.99 3.36
CA LEU A 39 -7.66 -0.95 3.38
C LEU A 39 -8.25 -2.12 4.17
N SER A 40 -7.71 -3.33 3.98
CA SER A 40 -8.15 -4.52 4.72
C SER A 40 -7.97 -4.34 6.24
N ARG A 41 -6.89 -3.71 6.69
CA ARG A 41 -6.69 -3.40 8.12
C ARG A 41 -7.68 -2.33 8.61
N ASP A 42 -7.97 -1.32 7.79
CA ASP A 42 -8.99 -0.33 8.13
C ASP A 42 -10.39 -0.97 8.21
N PHE A 43 -10.70 -1.94 7.35
CA PHE A 43 -11.94 -2.71 7.42
C PHE A 43 -11.99 -3.60 8.67
N GLU A 44 -10.88 -4.24 9.05
CA GLU A 44 -10.80 -5.01 10.30
C GLU A 44 -11.05 -4.12 11.53
N ARG A 45 -10.54 -2.89 11.54
CA ARG A 45 -10.84 -1.94 12.63
C ARG A 45 -12.33 -1.66 12.75
N LEU A 46 -13.08 -1.60 11.63
CA LEU A 46 -14.53 -1.42 11.64
C LEU A 46 -15.25 -2.65 12.20
N VAL A 47 -14.75 -3.86 11.94
CA VAL A 47 -15.26 -5.12 12.53
C VAL A 47 -15.21 -5.09 14.06
N HIS A 48 -14.20 -4.44 14.63
CA HIS A 48 -14.02 -4.31 16.08
C HIS A 48 -14.75 -3.11 16.70
N SER A 49 -15.66 -2.46 15.96
CA SER A 49 -16.47 -1.36 16.50
C SER A 49 -17.46 -1.86 17.56
N TRP A 50 -17.68 -1.03 18.59
CA TRP A 50 -18.73 -1.26 19.60
C TRP A 50 -20.14 -1.00 19.05
N ASN A 51 -20.26 -0.19 18.00
CA ASN A 51 -21.51 0.02 17.29
C ASN A 51 -21.81 -1.20 16.39
N ILE A 52 -22.96 -1.84 16.61
CA ILE A 52 -23.34 -3.11 15.97
C ILE A 52 -23.47 -2.99 14.44
N GLU A 53 -24.02 -1.89 13.94
CA GLU A 53 -24.20 -1.66 12.51
C GLU A 53 -22.85 -1.48 11.81
N VAL A 54 -21.95 -0.70 12.40
CA VAL A 54 -20.58 -0.54 11.91
C VAL A 54 -19.84 -1.87 11.87
N LYS A 55 -19.98 -2.69 12.92
CA LYS A 55 -19.36 -4.02 12.97
C LYS A 55 -19.86 -4.92 11.85
N VAL A 56 -21.17 -4.97 11.60
CA VAL A 56 -21.77 -5.75 10.50
C VAL A 56 -21.26 -5.27 9.14
N LEU A 57 -21.28 -3.96 8.89
CA LEU A 57 -20.77 -3.37 7.65
C LEU A 57 -19.26 -3.58 7.49
N GLY A 58 -18.50 -3.54 8.59
CA GLY A 58 -17.08 -3.88 8.65
C GLY A 58 -16.81 -5.32 8.23
N CYS A 59 -17.64 -6.28 8.68
CA CYS A 59 -17.55 -7.68 8.26
C CYS A 59 -17.76 -7.82 6.75
N TYR A 60 -18.73 -7.11 6.17
CA TYR A 60 -18.95 -7.13 4.72
C TYR A 60 -17.77 -6.53 3.95
N LEU A 61 -17.20 -5.43 4.44
CA LEU A 61 -15.99 -4.83 3.85
C LEU A 61 -14.77 -5.75 3.92
N ARG A 62 -14.58 -6.44 5.06
CA ARG A 62 -13.55 -7.47 5.21
C ARG A 62 -13.72 -8.59 4.20
N ASN A 63 -14.95 -9.09 4.01
CA ASN A 63 -15.24 -10.13 3.04
C ASN A 63 -14.94 -9.67 1.60
N VAL A 64 -15.25 -8.41 1.27
CA VAL A 64 -14.86 -7.84 -0.03
C VAL A 64 -13.35 -7.84 -0.22
N ALA A 65 -12.57 -7.46 0.79
CA ALA A 65 -11.10 -7.50 0.71
C ALA A 65 -10.59 -8.94 0.51
N THR A 66 -11.12 -9.90 1.27
CA THR A 66 -10.78 -11.33 1.14
C THR A 66 -11.09 -11.86 -0.26
N GLU A 67 -12.28 -11.58 -0.79
CA GLU A 67 -12.69 -11.98 -2.14
C GLU A 67 -11.78 -11.37 -3.21
N LEU A 68 -11.45 -10.08 -3.08
CA LEU A 68 -10.57 -9.40 -4.04
C LEU A 68 -9.16 -10.01 -4.05
N PHE A 69 -8.59 -10.31 -2.87
CA PHE A 69 -7.28 -10.97 -2.79
C PHE A 69 -7.32 -12.37 -3.40
N ALA A 70 -8.38 -13.14 -3.17
CA ALA A 70 -8.57 -14.45 -3.77
C ALA A 70 -8.66 -14.35 -5.31
N LEU A 71 -9.47 -13.42 -5.83
CA LEU A 71 -9.60 -13.17 -7.26
C LEU A 71 -8.27 -12.78 -7.91
N LYS A 72 -7.51 -11.87 -7.28
CA LYS A 72 -6.19 -11.47 -7.81
C LYS A 72 -5.22 -12.65 -7.80
N LYS A 73 -5.23 -13.48 -6.76
CA LYS A 73 -4.39 -14.69 -6.70
C LYS A 73 -4.76 -15.68 -7.80
N ALA A 74 -6.04 -15.91 -8.04
CA ALA A 74 -6.52 -16.78 -9.11
C ALA A 74 -6.10 -16.26 -10.49
N LEU A 75 -6.23 -14.95 -10.73
CA LEU A 75 -5.76 -14.31 -11.97
C LEU A 75 -4.26 -14.54 -12.19
N LEU A 76 -3.43 -14.26 -11.19
CA LEU A 76 -1.97 -14.41 -11.29
C LEU A 76 -1.51 -15.87 -11.47
N LYS A 77 -2.38 -16.83 -11.18
CA LYS A 77 -2.16 -18.26 -11.41
C LYS A 77 -2.77 -18.77 -12.71
N ASN A 78 -3.36 -17.90 -13.52
CA ASN A 78 -4.11 -18.25 -14.73
C ASN A 78 -5.32 -19.18 -14.47
N GLU A 79 -5.87 -19.19 -13.26
CA GLU A 79 -7.08 -19.96 -12.90
C GLU A 79 -8.37 -19.26 -13.40
N ILE A 80 -8.31 -17.94 -13.62
CA ILE A 80 -9.37 -17.13 -14.22
C ILE A 80 -8.78 -16.15 -15.23
N ASP A 81 -9.55 -15.81 -16.27
CA ASP A 81 -9.17 -14.79 -17.24
C ASP A 81 -9.39 -13.35 -16.71
N VAL A 82 -8.78 -12.38 -17.40
CA VAL A 82 -8.87 -10.95 -17.09
C VAL A 82 -10.32 -10.45 -17.12
N PHE A 83 -11.16 -10.98 -18.02
CA PHE A 83 -12.55 -10.57 -18.14
C PHE A 83 -13.37 -10.97 -16.91
N ARG A 84 -13.26 -12.22 -16.44
CA ARG A 84 -13.86 -12.74 -15.22
C ARG A 84 -13.36 -11.96 -14.02
N PHE A 85 -12.05 -11.78 -13.87
CA PHE A 85 -11.49 -10.97 -12.79
C PHE A 85 -12.10 -9.56 -12.77
N THR A 86 -12.08 -8.86 -13.90
CA THR A 86 -12.55 -7.47 -14.01
C THR A 86 -14.04 -7.36 -13.72
N ARG A 87 -14.86 -8.29 -14.23
CA ARG A 87 -16.30 -8.34 -13.98
C ARG A 87 -16.61 -8.49 -12.49
N HIS A 88 -15.90 -9.38 -11.79
CA HIS A 88 -16.10 -9.60 -10.36
C HIS A 88 -15.58 -8.42 -9.54
N ALA A 89 -14.37 -7.93 -9.82
CA ALA A 89 -13.79 -6.78 -9.12
C ALA A 89 -14.65 -5.50 -9.27
N ARG A 90 -15.31 -5.28 -10.41
CA ARG A 90 -16.29 -4.19 -10.59
C ARG A 90 -17.52 -4.33 -9.68
N LYS A 91 -17.99 -5.55 -9.39
CA LYS A 91 -19.06 -5.79 -8.41
C LYS A 91 -18.58 -5.48 -7.00
N LEU A 92 -17.35 -5.90 -6.66
CA LEU A 92 -16.72 -5.58 -5.39
C LEU A 92 -16.57 -4.07 -5.18
N ARG A 93 -16.19 -3.32 -6.24
CA ARG A 93 -16.15 -1.85 -6.21
C ARG A 93 -17.47 -1.23 -5.80
N LYS A 94 -18.58 -1.69 -6.39
CA LYS A 94 -19.92 -1.22 -6.02
C LYS A 94 -20.26 -1.54 -4.56
N ARG A 95 -19.99 -2.76 -4.11
CA ARG A 95 -20.22 -3.19 -2.72
C ARG A 95 -19.39 -2.38 -1.72
N THR A 96 -18.09 -2.21 -1.97
CA THR A 96 -17.21 -1.38 -1.11
C THR A 96 -17.75 0.04 -0.97
N ARG A 97 -18.13 0.66 -2.10
CA ARG A 97 -18.69 2.02 -2.08
C ARG A 97 -19.99 2.09 -1.30
N TYR A 98 -20.87 1.09 -1.47
CA TYR A 98 -22.14 1.00 -0.75
C TYR A 98 -21.90 0.92 0.76
N TYR A 99 -21.17 -0.09 1.26
CA TYR A 99 -20.96 -0.28 2.70
C TYR A 99 -20.23 0.90 3.36
N LEU A 100 -19.28 1.53 2.66
CA LEU A 100 -18.63 2.74 3.17
C LEU A 100 -19.57 3.94 3.26
N LYS A 101 -20.52 4.08 2.32
CA LYS A 101 -21.54 5.13 2.40
C LYS A 101 -22.49 4.90 3.57
N GLU A 102 -22.93 3.67 3.78
CA GLU A 102 -23.76 3.31 4.92
C GLU A 102 -23.08 3.72 6.23
N ILE A 103 -21.82 3.30 6.44
CA ILE A 103 -21.05 3.70 7.63
C ILE A 103 -20.90 5.23 7.73
N PHE A 104 -20.63 5.92 6.61
CA PHE A 104 -20.49 7.38 6.59
C PHE A 104 -21.76 8.10 7.04
N HIS A 105 -22.95 7.56 6.75
CA HIS A 105 -24.23 8.16 7.10
C HIS A 105 -24.74 7.80 8.49
N LEU A 106 -24.03 6.96 9.26
CA LEU A 106 -24.38 6.66 10.65
C LEU A 106 -24.01 7.85 11.57
N PRO A 107 -24.98 8.57 12.15
CA PRO A 107 -24.70 9.75 12.97
C PRO A 107 -24.07 9.38 14.32
N GLU A 108 -24.45 8.24 14.90
CA GLU A 108 -24.00 7.81 16.22
C GLU A 108 -22.56 7.27 16.24
N ALA A 109 -21.98 7.00 15.06
CA ALA A 109 -20.67 6.38 14.91
C ALA A 109 -19.61 7.35 14.36
N ILE A 110 -19.52 8.56 14.90
CA ILE A 110 -18.67 9.68 14.40
C ILE A 110 -17.26 9.25 13.97
N GLY A 111 -16.58 8.43 14.79
CA GLY A 111 -15.26 7.91 14.49
C GLY A 111 -15.22 7.04 13.23
N ALA A 112 -16.13 6.07 13.12
CA ALA A 112 -16.26 5.20 11.97
C ALA A 112 -16.71 5.98 10.72
N SER A 113 -17.64 6.92 10.87
CA SER A 113 -18.11 7.78 9.78
C SER A 113 -16.97 8.63 9.22
N ARG A 114 -16.08 9.14 10.08
CA ARG A 114 -14.86 9.86 9.66
C ARG A 114 -13.89 8.95 8.91
N VAL A 115 -13.68 7.72 9.38
CA VAL A 115 -12.85 6.72 8.69
C VAL A 115 -13.41 6.40 7.32
N ALA A 116 -14.70 6.08 7.23
CA ALA A 116 -15.38 5.77 5.97
C ALA A 116 -15.33 6.93 4.98
N LYS A 117 -15.61 8.17 5.43
CA LYS A 117 -15.45 9.39 4.64
C LYS A 117 -14.03 9.52 4.07
N ASN A 118 -13.01 9.28 4.90
CA ASN A 118 -11.62 9.39 4.47
C ASN A 118 -11.19 8.28 3.50
N ILE A 119 -11.77 7.08 3.60
CA ILE A 119 -11.57 6.02 2.61
C ILE A 119 -12.27 6.36 1.29
N LEU A 120 -13.51 6.86 1.34
CA LEU A 120 -14.28 7.27 0.16
C LEU A 120 -13.60 8.36 -0.67
N LYS A 121 -12.84 9.28 -0.04
CA LYS A 121 -11.99 10.25 -0.75
C LYS A 121 -10.95 9.59 -1.68
N SER A 122 -10.58 8.35 -1.39
CA SER A 122 -9.59 7.60 -2.18
C SER A 122 -10.22 6.64 -3.19
N GLU A 123 -11.54 6.66 -3.38
CA GLU A 123 -12.29 5.63 -4.12
C GLU A 123 -11.68 5.37 -5.51
N ARG A 124 -11.39 6.41 -6.28
CA ARG A 124 -10.80 6.26 -7.62
C ARG A 124 -9.48 5.49 -7.56
N MET A 125 -8.58 5.93 -6.69
CA MET A 125 -7.24 5.35 -6.49
C MET A 125 -7.27 3.91 -5.96
N MET A 126 -8.38 3.44 -5.38
CA MET A 126 -8.49 2.06 -4.89
C MET A 126 -8.52 1.03 -6.03
N TRP A 127 -8.88 1.43 -7.25
CA TRP A 127 -9.23 0.50 -8.32
C TRP A 127 -8.43 0.69 -9.61
N ASN A 128 -7.36 1.49 -9.63
CA ASN A 128 -6.52 1.70 -10.81
C ASN A 128 -5.87 0.39 -11.31
N PHE A 129 -5.73 -0.63 -10.46
CA PHE A 129 -5.29 -1.96 -10.89
C PHE A 129 -6.22 -2.59 -11.94
N LEU A 130 -7.44 -2.09 -12.11
CA LEU A 130 -8.34 -2.56 -13.16
C LEU A 130 -7.91 -2.12 -14.57
N ASP A 131 -7.09 -1.07 -14.67
CA ASP A 131 -6.59 -0.59 -15.96
C ASP A 131 -5.50 -1.52 -16.52
N ASP A 132 -4.75 -2.19 -15.64
CA ASP A 132 -3.81 -3.27 -15.98
C ASP A 132 -3.84 -4.35 -14.87
N PRO A 133 -4.81 -5.28 -14.96
CA PRO A 133 -5.08 -6.31 -13.96
C PRO A 133 -3.94 -7.29 -13.72
N GLU A 134 -2.99 -7.42 -14.63
CA GLU A 134 -1.90 -8.38 -14.50
C GLU A 134 -0.71 -7.71 -13.83
N ASN A 135 -0.32 -6.52 -14.29
CA ASN A 135 0.93 -5.90 -13.86
C ASN A 135 0.79 -5.00 -12.64
N ILE A 136 -0.38 -4.43 -12.37
CA ILE A 136 -0.58 -3.55 -11.20
C ILE A 136 -0.89 -4.40 -9.96
N PRO A 137 0.00 -4.42 -8.93
CA PRO A 137 -0.25 -5.21 -7.74
C PRO A 137 -1.27 -4.54 -6.83
N LEU A 138 -2.02 -5.35 -6.07
CA LEU A 138 -2.94 -4.85 -5.04
C LEU A 138 -2.21 -4.26 -3.82
N THR A 139 -0.95 -4.61 -3.61
CA THR A 139 -0.19 -4.24 -2.41
C THR A 139 1.16 -3.63 -2.73
N ASN A 140 1.65 -2.78 -1.84
CA ASN A 140 3.00 -2.23 -1.87
C ASN A 140 4.05 -3.19 -1.26
N ASN A 141 3.72 -4.49 -1.09
CA ASN A 141 4.57 -5.47 -0.39
C ASN A 141 5.99 -5.51 -0.97
N HIS A 142 6.15 -5.35 -2.29
CA HIS A 142 7.47 -5.28 -2.91
C HIS A 142 8.29 -4.12 -2.34
N ALA A 143 7.75 -2.90 -2.36
CA ALA A 143 8.41 -1.72 -1.80
C ALA A 143 8.70 -1.89 -0.29
N GLU A 144 7.73 -2.37 0.49
CA GLU A 144 7.90 -2.62 1.92
C GLU A 144 9.01 -3.64 2.23
N ARG A 145 9.11 -4.71 1.42
CA ARG A 145 10.18 -5.70 1.54
C ARG A 145 11.55 -5.10 1.24
N GLN A 146 11.66 -4.22 0.23
CA GLN A 146 12.94 -3.58 -0.11
C GLN A 146 13.45 -2.69 1.05
N ILE A 147 12.57 -1.95 1.71
CA ILE A 147 12.96 -1.06 2.83
C ILE A 147 13.08 -1.77 4.17
N ARG A 148 12.61 -3.02 4.29
CA ARG A 148 12.55 -3.76 5.57
C ARG A 148 13.90 -3.86 6.27
N HIS A 149 14.97 -4.10 5.52
CA HIS A 149 16.33 -4.21 6.09
C HIS A 149 16.76 -2.92 6.80
N TYR A 150 16.50 -1.77 6.18
CA TYR A 150 16.75 -0.47 6.77
C TYR A 150 15.91 -0.23 8.03
N VAL A 151 14.62 -0.59 7.99
CA VAL A 151 13.72 -0.42 9.14
C VAL A 151 14.18 -1.28 10.33
N VAL A 152 14.54 -2.54 10.09
CA VAL A 152 15.04 -3.44 11.14
C VAL A 152 16.37 -2.94 11.71
N TYR A 153 17.30 -2.53 10.84
CA TYR A 153 18.58 -1.97 11.28
C TYR A 153 18.38 -0.77 12.20
N ARG A 154 17.58 0.23 11.78
CA ARG A 154 17.34 1.43 12.60
C ARG A 154 16.74 1.11 13.96
N LYS A 155 15.81 0.15 14.00
CA LYS A 155 15.18 -0.29 15.25
C LYS A 155 16.20 -0.91 16.20
N ASN A 156 17.07 -1.78 15.71
CA ASN A 156 18.06 -2.47 16.53
C ASN A 156 19.20 -1.55 16.96
N SER A 157 19.52 -0.52 16.16
CA SER A 157 20.59 0.44 16.43
C SER A 157 20.12 1.72 17.14
N TYR A 158 18.89 1.76 17.67
CA TYR A 158 18.32 2.91 18.39
C TYR A 158 18.35 4.25 17.64
N PHE A 159 18.29 4.19 16.30
CA PHE A 159 18.37 5.35 15.41
C PHE A 159 19.69 6.14 15.48
N THR A 160 19.92 6.96 14.45
CA THR A 160 21.06 7.86 14.33
C THR A 160 20.72 9.21 14.95
N GLN A 161 21.56 9.68 15.88
CA GLN A 161 21.36 10.96 16.59
C GLN A 161 22.21 12.11 16.02
N SER A 162 22.96 11.88 14.96
CA SER A 162 23.82 12.90 14.33
C SER A 162 23.63 12.94 12.82
N GLN A 163 23.87 14.10 12.22
CA GLN A 163 23.85 14.26 10.77
C GLN A 163 24.86 13.33 10.08
N ARG A 164 26.07 13.19 10.67
CA ARG A 164 27.08 12.24 10.20
C ARG A 164 26.55 10.80 10.19
N GLY A 165 25.87 10.39 11.25
CA GLY A 165 25.25 9.07 11.34
C GLY A 165 24.17 8.86 10.29
N ASN A 166 23.30 9.85 10.07
CA ASN A 166 22.28 9.81 9.01
C ASN A 166 22.91 9.61 7.63
N THR A 167 23.92 10.41 7.28
CA THR A 167 24.61 10.33 5.98
C THR A 167 25.32 8.98 5.81
N PHE A 168 25.98 8.47 6.86
CA PHE A 168 26.60 7.15 6.81
C PHE A 168 25.57 6.06 6.53
N LEU A 169 24.47 6.06 7.28
CA LEU A 169 23.43 5.06 7.15
C LEU A 169 22.75 5.10 5.78
N GLU A 170 22.44 6.29 5.28
CA GLU A 170 21.90 6.51 3.92
C GLU A 170 22.80 5.85 2.86
N ARG A 171 24.11 6.10 2.91
CA ARG A 171 25.08 5.57 1.94
C ARG A 171 25.23 4.05 2.02
N ILE A 172 25.46 3.53 3.22
CA ILE A 172 25.70 2.08 3.41
C ILE A 172 24.48 1.26 3.03
N ILE A 173 23.28 1.70 3.41
CA ILE A 173 22.04 1.00 3.06
C ILE A 173 21.77 1.05 1.56
N SER A 174 22.05 2.19 0.91
CA SER A 174 21.90 2.32 -0.55
C SER A 174 22.80 1.34 -1.30
N LEU A 175 24.08 1.25 -0.90
CA LEU A 175 25.02 0.29 -1.47
C LEU A 175 24.60 -1.17 -1.20
N TYR A 176 24.32 -1.50 0.07
CA TYR A 176 23.90 -2.83 0.50
C TYR A 176 22.67 -3.33 -0.27
N LEU A 177 21.61 -2.51 -0.33
CA LEU A 177 20.36 -2.89 -1.00
C LEU A 177 20.57 -3.02 -2.52
N THR A 178 21.40 -2.16 -3.12
CA THR A 178 21.70 -2.23 -4.56
C THR A 178 22.42 -3.55 -4.91
N TRP A 179 23.45 -3.92 -4.16
CA TRP A 179 24.16 -5.18 -4.40
C TRP A 179 23.28 -6.40 -4.15
N LYS A 180 22.46 -6.37 -3.09
CA LYS A 180 21.51 -7.45 -2.82
C LYS A 180 20.51 -7.63 -3.98
N GLN A 181 20.00 -6.53 -4.54
CA GLN A 181 19.10 -6.58 -5.71
C GLN A 181 19.78 -7.13 -6.96
N LYS A 182 21.09 -6.90 -7.12
CA LYS A 182 21.90 -7.45 -8.22
C LYS A 182 22.36 -8.90 -7.98
N GLY A 183 22.02 -9.52 -6.85
CA GLY A 183 22.50 -10.86 -6.50
C GLY A 183 23.99 -10.92 -6.14
N LEU A 184 24.61 -9.78 -5.82
CA LEU A 184 26.02 -9.68 -5.43
C LEU A 184 26.17 -9.80 -3.91
N ASN A 185 27.33 -10.29 -3.46
CA ASN A 185 27.66 -10.38 -2.02
C ASN A 185 27.96 -8.98 -1.46
N PRO A 186 27.10 -8.39 -0.61
CA PRO A 186 27.30 -7.01 -0.14
C PRO A 186 28.54 -6.85 0.74
N PHE A 187 28.91 -7.88 1.51
CA PHE A 187 30.07 -7.82 2.40
C PHE A 187 31.38 -7.75 1.62
N GLN A 188 31.55 -8.61 0.61
CA GLN A 188 32.72 -8.58 -0.26
C GLN A 188 32.84 -7.25 -1.01
N ASN A 189 31.73 -6.71 -1.50
CA ASN A 189 31.73 -5.42 -2.21
C ASN A 189 32.00 -4.22 -1.28
N LEU A 190 31.57 -4.28 -0.01
CA LEU A 190 31.97 -3.27 0.98
C LEU A 190 33.46 -3.35 1.29
N LEU A 191 33.99 -4.56 1.48
CA LEU A 191 35.40 -4.78 1.79
C LEU A 191 36.30 -4.23 0.68
N SER A 192 35.94 -4.47 -0.59
CA SER A 192 36.71 -3.98 -1.74
C SER A 192 36.74 -2.45 -1.89
N ILE A 193 35.88 -1.70 -1.19
CA ILE A 193 35.91 -0.22 -1.19
C ILE A 193 36.89 0.32 -0.13
N VAL A 194 37.08 -0.44 0.96
CA VAL A 194 37.87 -0.01 2.12
C VAL A 194 39.31 -0.55 2.05
N SER A 195 39.53 -1.60 1.25
CA SER A 195 40.84 -2.20 0.95
C SER A 195 41.58 -1.36 -0.08
#